data_AF-A0A223AN88-F1
#
_entry.id   AF-A0A223AN88-F1
#
_cell.length_a   1.000
_cell.length_b   1.000
_cell.length_c   1.000
_cell.angle_alpha   90.00
_cell.angle_beta   90.00
_cell.angle_gamma   90.00
#
_symmetry.space_group_name_H-M   'P 1'
#
loop_
_entity.id
_entity.type
_entity.pdbx_description
1 polymer ?
#
loop_
_entity_poly.entity_id
_entity_poly.type
_entity_poly.pdbx_seq_one_letter_code
_entity_poly.pdbx_strand_id
1 'polypeptide(L)'
;AKAQNTVMDLVRELGTVEDLELQDVMKIGYGDVKCVGSGGPEPGVGCAGRGVITAINFLEENGAYTDDLDFVFYDVLGDVVCGGFAMPIREGKAEEIYIVCSGEMMA
;
A
#
# COMPACT_ATOMS: atom_id res chain seq x y z
N ALA A 1 -13.90 -16.07 -1.91
CA ALA A 1 -13.46 -15.59 -0.58
C ALA A 1 -12.34 -14.58 -0.78
N LYS A 2 -12.29 -13.49 0.00
CA LYS A 2 -11.23 -12.49 -0.10
C LYS A 2 -9.91 -13.09 0.39
N ALA A 3 -8.82 -12.89 -0.34
CA ALA A 3 -7.54 -13.54 -0.05
C ALA A 3 -6.85 -12.97 1.21
N GLN A 4 -7.00 -11.67 1.46
CA GLN A 4 -6.41 -10.94 2.60
C GLN A 4 -7.24 -9.69 2.89
N ASN A 5 -7.30 -9.29 4.16
CA ASN A 5 -7.89 -8.02 4.57
C ASN A 5 -6.88 -6.88 4.33
N THR A 6 -7.35 -5.75 3.80
CA THR A 6 -6.49 -4.57 3.57
C THR A 6 -6.55 -3.60 4.75
N VAL A 7 -5.57 -2.70 4.84
CA VAL A 7 -5.55 -1.63 5.85
C VAL A 7 -6.88 -0.86 5.82
N MET A 8 -7.30 -0.38 4.66
CA MET A 8 -8.53 0.42 4.56
C MET A 8 -9.81 -0.38 4.82
N ASP A 9 -9.81 -1.72 4.72
CA ASP A 9 -10.98 -2.52 5.11
C ASP A 9 -11.11 -2.58 6.62
N LEU A 10 -10.02 -2.93 7.31
CA LEU A 10 -10.03 -3.07 8.77
C LEU A 10 -10.21 -1.73 9.47
N VAL A 11 -9.65 -0.64 8.93
CA VAL A 11 -9.92 0.72 9.43
C VAL A 11 -11.41 1.07 9.37
N ARG A 12 -12.16 0.59 8.36
CA ARG A 12 -13.62 0.82 8.30
C ARG A 12 -14.40 0.03 9.33
N GLU A 13 -13.91 -1.16 9.67
CA GLU A 13 -14.55 -2.04 10.67
C GLU A 13 -14.25 -1.57 12.09
N LEU A 14 -13.00 -1.16 12.36
CA LEU A 14 -12.52 -0.70 13.66
C LEU A 14 -12.85 0.78 13.92
N GLY A 15 -12.97 1.58 12.85
CA GLY A 15 -13.34 3.00 12.88
C GLY A 15 -12.15 3.96 12.75
N THR A 16 -10.98 3.58 13.25
CA THR A 16 -9.75 4.38 13.22
C THR A 16 -8.54 3.53 12.83
N VAL A 17 -7.44 4.19 12.43
CA VAL A 17 -6.17 3.50 12.07
C VAL A 17 -5.33 3.20 13.31
N GLU A 18 -5.55 3.93 14.40
CA GLU A 18 -4.88 3.77 15.68
C GLU A 18 -5.32 2.48 16.41
N ASP A 19 -6.50 1.96 16.10
CA ASP A 19 -7.02 0.70 16.65
C ASP A 19 -6.54 -0.55 15.87
N LEU A 20 -5.82 -0.35 14.76
CA LEU A 20 -5.33 -1.43 13.90
C LEU A 20 -3.95 -1.90 14.36
N GLU A 21 -3.71 -3.22 14.38
CA GLU A 21 -2.38 -3.77 14.64
C GLU A 21 -1.72 -4.30 13.37
N LEU A 22 -0.39 -4.25 13.30
CA LEU A 22 0.38 -4.68 12.13
C LEU A 22 0.07 -6.14 11.72
N GLN A 23 -0.12 -7.01 12.71
CA GLN A 23 -0.42 -8.44 12.51
C GLN A 23 -1.78 -8.70 11.85
N ASP A 24 -2.71 -7.76 11.93
CA ASP A 24 -4.04 -7.90 11.33
C ASP A 24 -3.96 -7.83 9.81
N VAL A 25 -3.09 -6.94 9.29
CA VAL A 25 -2.94 -6.65 7.87
C VAL A 25 -1.74 -7.32 7.23
N MET A 26 -0.67 -7.59 7.98
CA MET A 26 0.56 -8.18 7.44
C MET A 26 0.48 -9.70 7.46
N LYS A 27 0.70 -10.32 6.30
CA LYS A 27 0.76 -11.77 6.14
C LYS A 27 2.11 -12.18 5.56
N ILE A 28 2.61 -13.33 5.98
CA ILE A 28 3.85 -13.90 5.45
C ILE A 28 3.48 -14.91 4.36
N GLY A 29 4.00 -14.68 3.16
CA GLY A 29 3.75 -15.49 1.97
C GLY A 29 4.88 -16.46 1.66
N TYR A 30 5.03 -16.76 0.37
CA TYR A 30 6.11 -17.62 -0.14
C TYR A 30 7.48 -16.99 0.11
N GLY A 31 8.44 -17.80 0.56
CA GLY A 31 9.82 -17.34 0.80
C GLY A 31 9.94 -16.26 1.87
N ASP A 32 9.07 -16.32 2.90
CA ASP A 32 9.03 -15.37 4.01
C ASP A 32 8.74 -13.90 3.64
N VAL A 33 8.19 -13.67 2.44
CA VAL A 33 7.82 -12.32 1.98
C VAL A 33 6.65 -11.78 2.80
N LYS A 34 6.86 -10.61 3.43
CA LYS A 34 5.84 -9.87 4.18
C LYS A 34 4.95 -9.09 3.21
N CYS A 35 3.66 -9.41 3.17
CA CYS A 35 2.67 -8.83 2.25
C CYS A 35 1.62 -8.00 3.02
N VAL A 36 1.35 -6.79 2.54
CA VAL A 36 0.28 -5.90 3.06
C VAL A 36 -0.47 -5.28 1.87
N GLY A 37 -1.80 -5.23 1.95
CA GLY A 37 -2.63 -4.47 1.02
C GLY A 37 -3.07 -3.14 1.62
N SER A 38 -2.85 -2.02 0.93
CA SER A 38 -3.43 -0.72 1.32
C SER A 38 -4.96 -0.77 1.31
N GLY A 39 -5.53 -1.26 0.21
CA GLY A 39 -6.95 -1.13 -0.06
C GLY A 39 -7.33 0.27 -0.53
N GLY A 40 -8.61 0.44 -0.86
CA GLY A 40 -9.15 1.66 -1.43
C GLY A 40 -10.64 1.82 -1.10
N PRO A 41 -11.22 2.99 -1.40
CA PRO A 41 -12.66 3.22 -1.26
C PRO A 41 -13.46 2.37 -2.25
N GLU A 42 -14.76 2.27 -2.01
CA GLU A 42 -15.69 1.78 -3.02
C GLU A 42 -15.57 2.65 -4.29
N PRO A 43 -15.63 2.05 -5.50
CA PRO A 43 -15.51 2.79 -6.75
C PRO A 43 -16.47 3.99 -6.82
N GLY A 44 -15.92 5.17 -7.08
CA GLY A 44 -16.67 6.42 -7.19
C GLY A 44 -16.97 7.15 -5.87
N VAL A 45 -16.59 6.60 -4.71
CA VAL A 45 -16.97 7.17 -3.39
C VAL A 45 -15.84 7.98 -2.74
N GLY A 46 -14.58 7.66 -2.98
CA GLY A 46 -13.45 8.29 -2.28
C GLY A 46 -12.17 8.40 -3.10
N CYS A 47 -11.08 8.76 -2.42
CA CYS A 47 -9.74 8.86 -3.01
C CYS A 47 -8.88 7.64 -2.66
N ALA A 48 -8.62 6.77 -3.63
CA ALA A 48 -7.73 5.61 -3.46
C ALA A 48 -6.31 6.02 -3.09
N GLY A 49 -5.80 7.12 -3.67
CA GLY A 49 -4.48 7.65 -3.34
C GLY A 49 -4.36 8.05 -1.85
N ARG A 50 -5.43 8.50 -1.19
CA ARG A 50 -5.39 8.79 0.24
C ARG A 50 -5.26 7.50 1.07
N GLY A 51 -5.84 6.40 0.61
CA GLY A 51 -5.66 5.08 1.22
C GLY A 51 -4.19 4.65 1.20
N VAL A 52 -3.48 4.88 0.09
CA VAL A 52 -2.04 4.60 -0.02
C VAL A 52 -1.23 5.39 1.00
N ILE A 53 -1.49 6.69 1.14
CA ILE A 53 -0.82 7.54 2.15
C ILE A 53 -1.06 6.97 3.55
N THR A 54 -2.32 6.70 3.90
CA THR A 54 -2.69 6.17 5.22
C THR A 54 -2.02 4.83 5.51
N ALA A 55 -1.99 3.92 4.53
CA ALA A 55 -1.37 2.61 4.70
C ALA A 55 0.15 2.70 4.89
N ILE A 56 0.84 3.53 4.10
CA ILE A 56 2.30 3.70 4.23
C ILE A 56 2.66 4.30 5.59
N ASN A 57 1.94 5.36 6.02
CA ASN A 57 2.18 5.97 7.32
C ASN A 57 1.91 5.00 8.47
N PHE A 58 0.82 4.23 8.40
CA PHE A 58 0.52 3.19 9.37
C PHE A 58 1.66 2.16 9.47
N LEU A 59 2.19 1.70 8.33
CA LEU A 59 3.29 0.75 8.31
C LEU A 59 4.58 1.33 8.92
N GLU A 60 4.86 2.62 8.68
CA GLU A 60 6.01 3.30 9.29
C GLU A 60 5.86 3.41 10.80
N GLU A 61 4.72 3.92 11.24
CA GLU A 61 4.44 4.17 12.66
C GLU A 61 4.40 2.87 13.47
N ASN A 62 4.02 1.75 12.86
CA ASN A 62 3.93 0.43 13.50
C ASN A 62 5.16 -0.45 13.28
N GLY A 63 6.27 0.10 12.77
CA GLY A 63 7.55 -0.60 12.71
C GLY A 63 7.59 -1.76 11.70
N ALA A 64 6.85 -1.65 10.59
CA ALA A 64 6.88 -2.64 9.52
C ALA A 64 8.23 -2.72 8.80
N TYR A 65 8.95 -1.59 8.75
CA TYR A 65 10.25 -1.44 8.08
C TYR A 65 11.37 -1.78 9.05
N THR A 66 11.67 -3.08 9.14
CA THR A 66 12.67 -3.62 10.07
C THR A 66 14.05 -3.68 9.42
N ASP A 67 15.11 -3.61 10.24
CA ASP A 67 16.52 -3.57 9.77
C ASP A 67 16.97 -4.84 8.99
N ASP A 68 16.22 -5.94 9.10
CA ASP A 68 16.44 -7.20 8.38
C ASP A 68 15.79 -7.24 6.99
N LEU A 69 15.07 -6.19 6.57
CA LEU A 69 14.53 -6.10 5.22
C LEU A 69 15.61 -5.64 4.23
N ASP A 70 15.91 -6.51 3.27
CA ASP A 70 16.79 -6.14 2.15
C ASP A 70 16.08 -5.24 1.13
N PHE A 71 14.79 -5.46 0.90
CA PHE A 71 14.00 -4.75 -0.12
C PHE A 71 12.56 -4.49 0.33
N VAL A 72 12.01 -3.37 -0.14
CA VAL A 72 10.60 -3.02 -0.03
C VAL A 72 10.08 -2.70 -1.43
N PHE A 73 9.05 -3.41 -1.87
CA PHE A 73 8.40 -3.16 -3.16
C PHE A 73 7.05 -2.49 -2.95
N TYR A 74 6.85 -1.34 -3.59
CA TYR A 74 5.56 -0.68 -3.69
C TYR A 74 4.97 -0.98 -5.07
N ASP A 75 3.93 -1.82 -5.11
CA ASP A 75 3.12 -2.04 -6.32
C ASP A 75 2.07 -0.92 -6.43
N VAL A 76 2.33 0.06 -7.30
CA VAL A 76 1.58 1.32 -7.37
C VAL A 76 0.81 1.40 -8.70
N LEU A 77 -0.45 1.86 -8.61
CA LEU A 77 -1.28 2.14 -9.79
C LEU A 77 -0.63 3.20 -10.68
N GLY A 78 -0.36 2.86 -11.94
CA GLY A 78 0.29 3.74 -12.93
C GLY A 78 -0.66 4.58 -13.78
N ASP A 79 -1.97 4.29 -13.78
CA ASP A 79 -2.94 4.95 -14.68
C ASP A 79 -3.11 6.45 -14.39
N VAL A 80 -2.98 6.84 -13.12
CA VAL A 80 -3.13 8.22 -12.67
C VAL A 80 -2.10 8.52 -11.59
N VAL A 81 -1.25 9.53 -11.83
CA VAL A 81 -0.20 9.95 -10.89
C VAL A 81 -0.69 11.12 -10.03
N CYS A 82 -1.74 10.88 -9.24
CA CYS A 82 -2.24 11.90 -8.30
C CYS A 82 -1.36 11.99 -7.05
N GLY A 83 -1.60 12.99 -6.18
CA GLY A 83 -0.76 13.22 -5.00
C GLY A 83 -0.62 12.03 -4.05
N GLY A 84 -1.62 11.14 -3.98
CA GLY A 84 -1.55 9.94 -3.16
C GLY A 84 -0.75 8.80 -3.79
N PHE A 85 -0.93 8.54 -5.09
CA PHE A 85 -0.14 7.53 -5.80
C PHE A 85 1.31 7.96 -6.01
N ALA A 86 1.57 9.26 -6.09
CA ALA A 86 2.92 9.82 -6.14
C ALA A 86 3.62 9.86 -4.78
N MET A 87 2.95 9.54 -3.67
CA MET A 87 3.51 9.68 -2.32
C MET A 87 4.81 8.89 -2.12
N PRO A 88 4.95 7.62 -2.59
CA PRO A 88 6.21 6.89 -2.42
C PRO A 88 7.42 7.60 -3.01
N ILE A 89 7.25 8.25 -4.17
CA ILE A 89 8.32 9.01 -4.83
C ILE A 89 8.50 10.38 -4.17
N ARG A 90 7.39 11.10 -3.94
CA ARG A 90 7.40 12.47 -3.44
C ARG A 90 7.99 12.59 -2.03
N GLU A 91 7.77 11.59 -1.19
CA GLU A 91 8.23 11.57 0.20
C GLU A 91 9.49 10.71 0.39
N GLY A 92 10.13 10.28 -0.70
CA GLY A 92 11.39 9.55 -0.66
C GLY A 92 11.29 8.15 -0.04
N LYS A 93 10.10 7.53 -0.08
CA LYS A 93 9.88 6.16 0.40
C LYS A 93 10.43 5.12 -0.60
N ALA A 94 10.43 5.47 -1.89
CA ALA A 94 11.01 4.68 -2.96
C ALA A 94 12.06 5.50 -3.71
N GLU A 95 13.30 5.02 -3.72
CA GLU A 95 14.42 5.67 -4.42
C GLU A 95 14.65 5.11 -5.82
N GLU A 96 14.29 3.84 -6.04
CA GLU A 96 14.40 3.14 -7.31
C GLU A 96 13.01 2.91 -7.92
N ILE A 97 12.80 3.42 -9.14
CA ILE A 97 11.52 3.32 -9.86
C ILE A 97 11.69 2.47 -11.11
N TYR A 98 10.90 1.39 -11.19
CA TYR A 98 10.82 0.52 -12.35
C TYR A 98 9.42 0.62 -12.96
N ILE A 99 9.35 0.92 -14.27
CA ILE A 99 8.09 1.04 -15.00
C ILE A 99 7.90 -0.22 -15.87
N VAL A 100 6.81 -0.94 -15.63
CA VAL A 100 6.39 -2.05 -16.48
C VAL A 100 5.55 -1.50 -17.62
N CYS A 101 5.95 -1.74 -18.87
CA CYS A 101 5.23 -1.31 -20.07
C CYS A 101 5.28 -2.38 -21.17
N SER A 102 4.40 -2.23 -22.15
CA SER A 102 4.40 -3.02 -23.39
C SER A 102 4.61 -2.10 -24.60
N GLY A 103 4.68 -2.68 -25.81
CA GLY A 103 4.72 -1.91 -27.05
C GLY A 103 3.35 -1.34 -27.49
N GLU A 104 2.31 -1.52 -26.68
CA GLU A 104 0.96 -1.06 -26.99
C GLU A 104 0.81 0.42 -26.63
N MET A 105 0.37 1.22 -27.61
CA MET A 105 -0.02 2.60 -27.36
C MET A 105 -1.43 2.63 -26.76
N MET A 106 -1.54 3.17 -25.55
CA MET A 106 -2.82 3.40 -24.88
C MET A 106 -3.43 4.71 -25.40
N ALA A 107 -4.71 4.67 -25.81
CA ALA A 107 -5.45 5.78 -26.41
C ALA A 107 -6.42 6.43 -25.43
#